data_AF-A0A7C1IJZ9-F1
#
_entry.id   AF-A0A7C1IJZ9-F1
#
_cell.length_a   1.000
_cell.length_b   1.000
_cell.length_c   1.000
_cell.angle_alpha   90.00
_cell.angle_beta   90.00
_cell.angle_gamma   90.00
#
_symmetry.space_group_name_H-M   'P 1'
#
loop_
_entity.id
_entity.type
_entity.pdbx_description
1 polymer ?
#
loop_
_entity_poly.entity_id
_entity_poly.type
_entity_poly.pdbx_seq_one_letter_code
_entity_poly.pdbx_strand_id
1 'polypeptide(L)'
;MSTGGREGLEVWVEQNVATMRQEREKLERRLHALTTEIKKLEAQKEQMVISREEQRDPELNPEYELMMERGIARVTNKRAELKQRQSEMTKRLNALEYEERQLMTVLRHERFGEWVELKKRRDETAAELERLETELRQLLGSMTSDLQAE
;
A
#
# COMPACT_ATOMS: atom_id res chain seq x y z
N MET A 1 -8.54 30.74 18.15
CA MET A 1 -9.51 29.72 17.70
C MET A 1 -8.72 28.57 17.11
N SER A 2 -8.58 27.45 17.82
CA SER A 2 -7.83 26.27 17.35
C SER A 2 -8.84 25.23 16.83
N THR A 3 -9.09 25.25 15.53
CA THR A 3 -9.91 24.25 14.82
C THR A 3 -9.10 22.99 14.44
N GLY A 4 -7.77 23.02 14.61
CA GLY A 4 -6.84 22.08 13.96
C GLY A 4 -6.90 20.61 14.41
N GLY A 5 -7.51 20.29 15.56
CA GLY A 5 -7.52 18.92 16.10
C GLY A 5 -8.52 17.95 15.45
N ARG A 6 -9.71 18.45 15.07
CA ARG A 6 -10.77 17.63 14.43
C ARG A 6 -10.53 17.50 12.93
N GLU A 7 -10.18 18.63 12.29
CA GLU A 7 -9.77 18.68 10.89
C GLU A 7 -8.55 17.80 10.65
N GLY A 8 -7.53 17.82 11.53
CA GLY A 8 -6.32 17.02 11.34
C GLY A 8 -6.54 15.50 11.37
N LEU A 9 -7.45 15.01 12.20
CA LEU A 9 -7.74 13.58 12.29
C LEU A 9 -8.69 13.13 11.18
N GLU A 10 -9.75 13.89 10.88
CA GLU A 10 -10.66 13.59 9.77
C GLU A 10 -9.89 13.61 8.44
N VAL A 11 -9.05 14.62 8.23
CA VAL A 11 -8.15 14.69 7.06
C VAL A 11 -7.17 13.51 7.04
N TRP A 12 -6.59 13.12 8.18
CA TRP A 12 -5.70 11.96 8.23
C TRP A 12 -6.44 10.66 7.87
N VAL A 13 -7.66 10.46 8.36
CA VAL A 13 -8.49 9.29 8.05
C VAL A 13 -8.83 9.25 6.56
N GLU A 14 -9.32 10.37 6.02
CA GLU A 14 -9.65 10.50 4.60
C GLU A 14 -8.43 10.24 3.72
N GLN A 15 -7.28 10.81 4.06
CA GLN A 15 -6.02 10.60 3.34
C GLN A 15 -5.60 9.13 3.37
N ASN A 16 -5.60 8.47 4.52
CA ASN A 16 -5.20 7.07 4.63
C ASN A 16 -6.14 6.14 3.84
N VAL A 17 -7.46 6.35 3.94
CA VAL A 17 -8.45 5.58 3.18
C VAL A 17 -8.27 5.82 1.67
N ALA A 18 -8.03 7.07 1.25
CA ALA A 18 -7.78 7.39 -0.14
C ALA A 18 -6.50 6.73 -0.67
N THR A 19 -5.40 6.77 0.11
CA THR A 19 -4.13 6.11 -0.24
C THR A 19 -4.32 4.60 -0.38
N MET A 20 -4.95 3.94 0.59
CA MET A 20 -5.22 2.49 0.52
C MET A 20 -6.05 2.11 -0.72
N ARG A 21 -7.08 2.91 -1.05
CA ARG A 21 -7.89 2.70 -2.27
C ARG A 21 -7.07 2.84 -3.55
N GLN A 22 -6.23 3.86 -3.65
CA GLN A 22 -5.37 4.07 -4.81
C GLN A 22 -4.35 2.93 -4.96
N GLU A 23 -3.76 2.47 -3.86
CA GLU A 23 -2.82 1.36 -3.87
C GLU A 23 -3.49 0.06 -4.30
N ARG A 24 -4.70 -0.20 -3.79
CA ARG A 24 -5.52 -1.34 -4.18
C ARG A 24 -5.83 -1.32 -5.68
N GLU A 25 -6.34 -0.21 -6.19
CA GLU A 25 -6.66 -0.07 -7.61
C GLU A 25 -5.42 -0.28 -8.50
N LYS A 26 -4.27 0.25 -8.09
CA LYS A 26 -3.00 0.05 -8.79
C LYS A 26 -2.56 -1.41 -8.78
N LEU A 27 -2.74 -2.12 -7.67
CA LEU A 27 -2.44 -3.56 -7.55
C LEU A 27 -3.40 -4.39 -8.41
N GLU A 28 -4.70 -4.11 -8.39
CA GLU A 28 -5.72 -4.78 -9.21
C GLU A 28 -5.42 -4.62 -10.71
N ARG A 29 -5.10 -3.40 -11.16
CA ARG A 29 -4.70 -3.15 -12.56
C ARG A 29 -3.45 -3.96 -12.96
N ARG A 30 -2.45 -4.04 -12.08
CA ARG A 30 -1.23 -4.84 -12.31
C ARG A 30 -1.52 -6.34 -12.35
N LEU A 31 -2.37 -6.84 -11.45
CA LEU A 31 -2.81 -8.23 -11.45
C LEU A 31 -3.57 -8.58 -12.73
N HIS A 32 -4.43 -7.68 -13.20
CA HIS A 32 -5.15 -7.87 -14.46
C HIS A 32 -4.18 -7.92 -15.65
N ALA A 33 -3.21 -7.00 -15.71
CA ALA A 33 -2.18 -7.01 -16.75
C ALA A 33 -1.35 -8.30 -16.74
N LEU A 34 -0.90 -8.76 -15.56
CA LEU A 34 -0.17 -10.03 -15.42
C LEU A 34 -1.02 -11.22 -15.87
N THR A 35 -2.30 -11.24 -15.52
CA THR A 35 -3.22 -12.31 -15.91
C THR A 35 -3.36 -12.39 -17.43
N THR A 36 -3.50 -11.24 -18.08
CA THR A 36 -3.58 -11.14 -19.54
C THR A 36 -2.28 -11.62 -20.20
N GLU A 37 -1.13 -11.24 -19.66
CA GLU A 37 0.17 -11.67 -20.19
C GLU A 37 0.39 -13.18 -20.04
N ILE A 38 0.01 -13.76 -18.90
CA ILE A 38 0.05 -15.21 -18.69
C ILE A 38 -0.81 -15.94 -19.74
N LYS A 39 -2.02 -15.44 -20.02
CA LYS A 39 -2.90 -16.02 -21.05
C LYS A 39 -2.29 -15.94 -22.45
N LYS A 40 -1.64 -14.82 -22.79
CA LYS A 40 -0.93 -14.67 -24.08
C LYS A 40 0.21 -15.68 -24.21
N LEU A 41 1.00 -15.87 -23.16
CA LEU A 41 2.07 -16.87 -23.16
C LEU A 41 1.53 -18.29 -23.25
N GLU A 42 0.37 -18.58 -22.65
CA GLU A 42 -0.31 -19.87 -22.79
C GLU A 42 -0.74 -20.13 -24.23
N ALA A 43 -1.40 -19.15 -24.87
CA ALA A 43 -1.77 -19.24 -26.29
C ALA A 43 -0.53 -19.36 -27.21
N GLN A 44 0.53 -18.60 -26.94
CA GLN A 44 1.78 -18.69 -27.70
C GLN A 44 2.39 -20.09 -27.58
N LYS A 45 2.44 -20.66 -26.37
CA LYS A 45 2.94 -22.02 -26.16
C LYS A 45 2.12 -23.03 -26.96
N GLU A 46 0.81 -22.93 -26.92
CA GLU A 46 -0.10 -23.83 -27.63
C GLU A 46 0.12 -23.76 -29.15
N GLN A 47 0.21 -22.55 -29.71
CA GLN A 47 0.54 -22.35 -31.12
C GLN A 47 1.90 -22.96 -31.49
N MET A 48 2.90 -22.84 -30.62
CA MET A 48 4.22 -23.44 -30.85
C MET A 48 4.17 -24.97 -30.81
N VAL A 49 3.38 -25.55 -29.91
CA VAL A 49 3.19 -27.01 -29.87
C VAL A 49 2.52 -27.50 -31.15
N ILE A 50 1.45 -26.83 -31.60
CA ILE A 50 0.75 -27.17 -32.85
C ILE A 50 1.70 -27.07 -34.05
N SER A 51 2.40 -25.94 -34.20
CA SER A 51 3.36 -25.74 -35.29
C SER A 51 4.46 -26.80 -35.29
N ARG A 52 4.93 -27.20 -34.10
CA ARG A 52 5.92 -28.25 -33.94
C ARG A 52 5.37 -29.60 -34.43
N GLU A 53 4.13 -29.94 -34.08
CA GLU A 53 3.49 -31.18 -34.50
C GLU A 53 3.23 -31.23 -36.01
N GLU A 54 2.80 -30.12 -36.62
CA GLU A 54 2.54 -30.02 -38.06
C GLU A 54 3.80 -30.09 -38.92
N GLN A 55 4.91 -29.53 -38.44
CA GLN A 55 6.18 -29.44 -39.17
C GLN A 55 7.19 -30.51 -38.70
N ARG A 56 6.71 -31.51 -37.97
CA ARG A 56 7.53 -32.58 -37.40
C ARG A 56 8.08 -33.49 -38.49
N ASP A 57 9.29 -33.19 -38.93
CA ASP A 57 10.11 -34.09 -39.73
C ASP A 57 11.49 -34.25 -39.07
N PRO A 58 11.65 -35.25 -38.18
CA PRO A 58 12.87 -35.43 -37.40
C PRO A 58 14.10 -35.79 -38.25
N GLU A 59 13.88 -36.34 -39.44
CA GLU A 59 14.95 -36.79 -40.34
C GLU A 59 15.41 -35.67 -41.28
N LEU A 60 14.51 -34.75 -41.67
CA LEU A 60 14.83 -33.63 -42.57
C LEU A 60 15.14 -32.31 -41.86
N ASN A 61 14.69 -32.08 -40.62
CA ASN A 61 14.91 -30.79 -39.94
C ASN A 61 15.09 -30.87 -38.40
N PRO A 62 16.19 -31.48 -37.91
CA PRO A 62 16.48 -31.57 -36.48
C PRO A 62 16.76 -30.21 -35.80
N GLU A 63 17.22 -29.20 -36.55
CA GLU A 63 17.45 -27.86 -35.99
C GLU A 63 16.13 -27.15 -35.62
N TYR A 64 15.08 -27.36 -36.41
CA TYR A 64 13.74 -26.84 -36.13
C TYR A 64 13.18 -27.41 -34.81
N GLU A 65 13.30 -28.72 -34.60
CA GLU A 65 12.87 -29.38 -33.36
C GLU A 65 13.56 -28.76 -32.13
N LEU A 66 14.89 -28.61 -32.16
CA LEU A 66 15.65 -27.99 -31.08
C LEU A 66 15.26 -26.51 -30.86
N MET A 67 14.97 -25.77 -31.93
CA MET A 67 14.51 -24.38 -31.83
C MET A 67 13.15 -24.32 -31.13
N MET A 68 12.20 -25.18 -31.52
CA MET A 68 10.85 -25.23 -30.95
C MET A 68 10.88 -25.66 -29.48
N GLU A 69 11.67 -26.68 -29.13
CA GLU A 69 11.85 -27.10 -27.74
C GLU A 69 12.40 -25.97 -26.86
N ARG A 70 13.47 -25.30 -27.31
CA ARG A 70 14.02 -24.15 -26.59
C ARG A 70 13.01 -23.01 -26.46
N GLY A 71 12.23 -22.77 -27.51
CA GLY A 71 11.17 -21.78 -27.53
C GLY A 71 10.06 -22.07 -26.51
N ILE A 72 9.53 -23.29 -26.52
CA ILE A 72 8.50 -23.76 -25.57
C ILE A 72 9.03 -23.70 -24.13
N ALA A 73 10.29 -24.07 -23.90
CA ALA A 73 10.93 -23.98 -22.59
C ALA A 73 11.02 -22.52 -22.09
N ARG A 74 11.44 -21.58 -22.95
CA ARG A 74 11.48 -20.15 -22.60
C ARG A 74 10.10 -19.60 -22.23
N VAL A 75 9.07 -19.88 -23.02
CA VAL A 75 7.70 -19.44 -22.75
C VAL A 75 7.18 -20.06 -21.45
N THR A 76 7.46 -21.35 -21.22
CA THR A 76 7.06 -22.06 -20.00
C THR A 76 7.72 -21.46 -18.76
N ASN A 77 9.03 -21.21 -18.80
CA ASN A 77 9.76 -20.58 -17.70
C ASN A 77 9.24 -19.17 -17.43
N LYS A 78 9.02 -18.38 -18.48
CA LYS A 78 8.49 -17.02 -18.32
C LYS A 78 7.11 -17.02 -17.68
N ARG A 79 6.24 -17.93 -18.11
CA ARG A 79 4.90 -18.11 -17.53
C ARG A 79 4.98 -18.48 -16.04
N ALA A 80 5.91 -19.35 -15.65
CA ALA A 80 6.09 -19.74 -14.26
C ALA A 80 6.53 -18.55 -13.38
N GLU A 81 7.49 -17.74 -13.84
CA GLU A 81 7.90 -16.50 -13.17
C GLU A 81 6.71 -15.54 -12.98
N LEU A 82 5.89 -15.34 -14.02
CA LEU A 82 4.75 -14.45 -13.96
C LEU A 82 3.67 -14.97 -12.99
N LYS A 83 3.42 -16.28 -12.95
CA LYS A 83 2.50 -16.90 -11.97
C LYS A 83 3.00 -16.72 -10.54
N GLN A 84 4.30 -16.84 -10.29
CA GLN A 84 4.87 -16.56 -8.97
C GLN A 84 4.65 -15.10 -8.57
N ARG A 85 4.97 -14.15 -9.47
CA ARG A 85 4.73 -12.71 -9.22
C ARG A 85 3.25 -12.40 -8.99
N GLN A 86 2.35 -13.04 -9.73
CA GLN A 86 0.91 -12.92 -9.54
C GLN A 86 0.52 -13.36 -8.11
N SER A 87 1.01 -14.52 -7.65
CA SER A 87 0.76 -15.01 -6.29
C SER A 87 1.25 -14.04 -5.22
N GLU A 88 2.45 -13.48 -5.38
CA GLU A 88 3.00 -12.48 -4.46
C GLU A 88 2.15 -11.20 -4.43
N MET A 89 1.69 -10.72 -5.59
CA MET A 89 0.80 -9.55 -5.67
C MET A 89 -0.57 -9.83 -5.05
N THR A 90 -1.15 -11.01 -5.25
CA THR A 90 -2.41 -11.40 -4.60
C THR A 90 -2.27 -11.44 -3.09
N LYS A 91 -1.15 -11.94 -2.55
CA LYS A 91 -0.89 -11.90 -1.09
C LYS A 91 -0.84 -10.47 -0.57
N ARG A 92 -0.19 -9.55 -1.29
CA ARG A 92 -0.13 -8.12 -0.93
C ARG A 92 -1.50 -7.47 -0.98
N LEU A 93 -2.31 -7.79 -1.99
CA LEU A 93 -3.69 -7.30 -2.09
C LEU A 93 -4.52 -7.75 -0.89
N ASN A 94 -4.46 -9.04 -0.54
CA ASN A 94 -5.18 -9.57 0.62
C ASN A 94 -4.74 -8.94 1.95
N ALA A 95 -3.45 -8.66 2.11
CA ALA A 95 -2.93 -7.96 3.28
C ALA A 95 -3.48 -6.52 3.35
N LEU A 96 -3.47 -5.80 2.22
CA LEU A 96 -4.01 -4.44 2.15
C LEU A 96 -5.52 -4.40 2.44
N GLU A 97 -6.29 -5.35 1.91
CA GLU A 97 -7.72 -5.48 2.21
C GLU A 97 -7.98 -5.77 3.70
N TYR A 98 -7.11 -6.58 4.32
CA TYR A 98 -7.20 -6.85 5.75
C TYR A 98 -6.90 -5.60 6.57
N GLU A 99 -5.85 -4.86 6.23
CA GLU A 99 -5.49 -3.58 6.86
C GLU A 99 -6.60 -2.54 6.71
N GLU A 100 -7.19 -2.40 5.51
CA GLU A 100 -8.33 -1.51 5.27
C GLU A 100 -9.52 -1.89 6.16
N ARG A 101 -9.83 -3.19 6.30
CA ARG A 101 -10.90 -3.65 7.19
C ARG A 101 -10.62 -3.33 8.65
N GLN A 102 -9.39 -3.57 9.12
CA GLN A 102 -9.00 -3.24 10.50
C GLN A 102 -9.14 -1.73 10.76
N LEU A 103 -8.66 -0.90 9.85
CA LEU A 103 -8.80 0.56 9.93
C LEU A 103 -10.28 0.94 10.00
N MET A 104 -11.11 0.42 9.10
CA MET A 104 -12.55 0.69 9.09
C MET A 104 -13.26 0.21 10.37
N THR A 105 -12.83 -0.91 10.96
CA THR A 105 -13.35 -1.38 12.25
C THR A 105 -13.01 -0.41 13.38
N VAL A 106 -11.79 0.11 13.42
CA VAL A 106 -11.39 1.12 14.42
C VAL A 106 -12.19 2.41 14.23
N LEU A 107 -12.35 2.86 12.99
CA LEU A 107 -13.09 4.10 12.68
C LEU A 107 -14.59 4.00 12.99
N ARG A 108 -15.18 2.82 12.81
CA ARG A 108 -16.60 2.55 13.08
C ARG A 108 -16.88 2.18 14.53
N HIS A 109 -15.84 2.03 15.34
CA HIS A 109 -16.01 1.71 16.75
C HIS A 109 -16.78 2.85 17.44
N GLU A 110 -17.82 2.52 18.21
CA GLU A 110 -18.73 3.50 18.81
C GLU A 110 -17.99 4.55 19.66
N ARG A 111 -16.94 4.11 20.34
CA ARG A 111 -16.09 4.97 21.18
C ARG A 111 -15.00 5.73 20.43
N PHE A 112 -14.86 5.55 19.11
CA PHE A 112 -13.86 6.26 18.32
C PHE A 112 -14.08 7.76 18.42
N GLY A 113 -15.32 8.23 18.21
CA GLY A 113 -15.67 9.64 18.38
C GLY A 113 -15.33 10.18 19.77
N GLU A 114 -15.66 9.45 20.83
CA GLU A 114 -15.30 9.82 22.21
C GLU A 114 -13.79 9.91 22.43
N TRP A 115 -13.03 8.96 21.87
CA TRP A 115 -11.57 8.93 21.97
C TRP A 115 -10.92 10.13 21.26
N VAL A 116 -11.46 10.52 20.11
CA VAL A 116 -11.02 11.71 19.37
C VAL A 116 -11.25 12.97 20.20
N GLU A 117 -12.44 13.13 20.79
CA GLU A 117 -12.75 14.28 21.64
C GLU A 117 -11.87 14.31 22.91
N LEU A 118 -11.59 13.16 23.54
CA LEU A 118 -10.69 13.07 24.69
C LEU A 118 -9.24 13.45 24.33
N LYS A 119 -8.75 12.97 23.18
CA LYS A 119 -7.42 13.33 22.66
C LYS A 119 -7.32 14.84 22.45
N LYS A 120 -8.36 15.45 21.87
CA LYS A 120 -8.43 16.90 21.67
C LYS A 120 -8.35 17.66 23.00
N ARG A 121 -9.17 17.29 23.98
CA ARG A 121 -9.14 17.92 25.31
C ARG A 121 -7.76 17.82 25.96
N ARG A 122 -7.09 16.67 25.83
CA ARG A 122 -5.72 16.48 26.31
C ARG A 122 -4.75 17.42 25.59
N ASP A 123 -4.82 17.53 24.27
CA ASP A 123 -3.91 18.37 23.49
C ASP A 123 -4.11 19.86 23.77
N GLU A 124 -5.37 20.29 23.92
CA GLU A 124 -5.72 21.65 24.37
C GLU A 124 -5.18 21.94 25.77
N THR A 125 -5.34 21.00 26.69
CA THR A 125 -4.84 21.12 28.08
C THR A 125 -3.30 21.16 28.10
N ALA A 126 -2.64 20.35 27.27
CA ALA A 126 -1.18 20.34 27.17
C ALA A 126 -0.63 21.68 26.64
N ALA A 127 -1.28 22.26 25.62
CA ALA A 127 -0.91 23.57 25.09
C ALA A 127 -1.15 24.70 26.10
N GLU A 128 -2.24 24.62 26.87
CA GLU A 128 -2.53 25.60 27.93
C GLU A 128 -1.54 25.49 29.09
N LEU A 129 -1.15 24.26 29.49
CA LEU A 129 -0.10 24.05 30.47
C LEU A 129 1.24 24.62 30.01
N GLU A 130 1.65 24.36 28.77
CA GLU A 130 2.91 24.90 28.22
C GLU A 130 2.90 26.44 28.21
N ARG A 131 1.76 27.04 27.88
CA ARG A 131 1.57 28.49 27.96
C ARG A 131 1.69 28.99 29.41
N LEU A 132 0.99 28.38 30.35
CA LEU A 132 1.02 28.77 31.77
C LEU A 132 2.42 28.59 32.39
N GLU A 133 3.13 27.51 32.04
CA GLU A 133 4.52 27.30 32.45
C GLU A 133 5.44 28.40 31.90
N THR A 134 5.20 28.83 30.65
CA THR A 134 5.95 29.93 30.04
C THR A 134 5.66 31.26 30.75
N GLU A 135 4.39 31.58 31.01
CA GLU A 135 3.99 32.78 31.74
C GLU A 135 4.55 32.80 33.18
N LEU A 136 4.53 31.66 33.87
CA LEU A 136 5.15 31.52 35.21
C LEU A 136 6.66 31.75 35.18
N ARG A 137 7.37 31.18 34.19
CA ARG A 137 8.82 31.41 34.05
C ARG A 137 9.14 32.88 33.78
N GLN A 138 8.32 33.56 32.97
CA GLN A 138 8.49 34.99 32.70
C GLN A 138 8.25 35.84 33.96
N LEU A 139 7.19 35.56 34.71
CA LEU A 139 6.89 36.23 35.99
C LEU A 139 8.00 36.02 37.03
N LEU A 140 8.48 34.78 37.17
CA LEU A 140 9.60 34.49 38.08
C LEU A 140 10.86 35.23 37.64
N GLY A 141 11.14 35.25 36.33
CA GLY A 141 12.27 35.99 35.76
C GLY A 141 12.18 37.50 36.04
N SER A 142 11.01 38.11 35.86
CA SER A 142 10.82 39.54 36.14
C SER A 142 10.96 39.85 37.64
N MET A 143 10.36 39.04 38.51
CA MET A 143 10.48 39.22 39.97
C MET A 143 11.94 39.11 40.46
N THR A 144 12.73 38.19 39.90
CA THR A 144 14.15 38.09 40.24
C THR A 144 14.98 39.25 39.72
N SER A 145 14.55 39.86 38.60
CA SER A 145 15.21 41.03 38.03
C SER A 145 14.92 42.28 38.86
N ASP A 146 13.68 42.44 39.31
CA ASP A 146 13.23 43.55 40.15
C ASP A 146 13.93 43.53 41.53
N LEU A 147 14.15 42.34 42.10
CA LEU A 147 14.89 42.15 43.37
C LEU A 147 16.40 42.40 43.28
N GLN A 148 16.98 42.44 42.07
CA GLN A 148 18.41 42.73 41.86
C GLN A 148 18.67 44.20 41.50
N ALA A 149 17.61 45.00 41.31
CA ALA A 149 17.67 46.42 40.96
C ALA A 149 17.47 47.36 42.17
N GLU A 150 17.18 46.82 43.35
CA GLU A 150 17.22 47.51 44.67
C GLU A 150 18.57 47.27 45.38
#